data_AF-A0A1S2RFX6-F1
#
_entry.id   AF-A0A1S2RFX6-F1
#
_cell.length_a   1.000
_cell.length_b   1.000
_cell.length_c   1.000
_cell.angle_alpha   90.00
_cell.angle_beta   90.00
_cell.angle_gamma   90.00
#
_symmetry.space_group_name_H-M   'P 1'
#
loop_
_entity.id
_entity.type
_entity.pdbx_description
1 polymer ?
#
loop_
_entity_poly.entity_id
_entity_poly.type
_entity_poly.pdbx_seq_one_letter_code
_entity_poly.pdbx_strand_id
1 'polypeptide(L)'
;MKQVDLEVAISRKREEMIKLGMDKGLSCHETIKCSQELDKLLNDYNYVLIETKQTDSLDVYHEFLIFLQKSIFKSLRISYGSIFSYPPV
;
A
#
# COMPACT_ATOMS: atom_id res chain seq x y z
N MET A 1 1.88 -6.09 22.36
CA MET A 1 0.67 -5.57 21.68
C MET A 1 -0.13 -6.76 21.20
N LYS A 2 -1.47 -6.74 21.23
CA LYS A 2 -2.25 -7.88 20.71
C LYS A 2 -2.27 -7.82 19.18
N GLN A 3 -2.34 -8.98 18.52
CA GLN A 3 -2.37 -9.10 17.05
C GLN A 3 -3.46 -8.21 16.41
N VAL A 4 -4.65 -8.16 17.02
CA VAL A 4 -5.77 -7.32 16.58
C VAL A 4 -5.43 -5.82 16.57
N ASP A 5 -4.61 -5.35 17.51
CA ASP A 5 -4.21 -3.94 17.57
C ASP A 5 -3.28 -3.57 16.40
N LEU A 6 -2.44 -4.53 15.95
CA LEU A 6 -1.53 -4.35 14.82
C LEU A 6 -2.28 -4.31 13.48
N GLU A 7 -3.27 -5.19 13.28
CA GLU A 7 -4.09 -5.21 12.07
C GLU A 7 -4.84 -3.88 11.85
N VAL A 8 -5.40 -3.33 12.94
CA VAL A 8 -6.07 -2.02 12.90
C VAL A 8 -5.07 -0.90 12.58
N ALA A 9 -3.89 -0.92 13.20
CA ALA A 9 -2.85 0.07 12.94
C ALA A 9 -2.36 0.04 11.49
N ILE A 10 -2.11 -1.17 10.94
CA ILE A 10 -1.73 -1.38 9.55
C ILE A 10 -2.81 -0.83 8.61
N SER A 11 -4.08 -1.16 8.86
CA SER A 11 -5.19 -0.72 8.01
C SER A 11 -5.29 0.80 7.95
N ARG A 12 -5.24 1.47 9.11
CA ARG A 12 -5.26 2.94 9.19
C ARG A 12 -4.05 3.56 8.49
N LYS A 13 -2.87 2.97 8.64
CA LYS A 13 -1.65 3.49 8.02
C LYS A 13 -1.62 3.30 6.51
N ARG A 14 -2.20 2.21 6.00
CA ARG A 14 -2.45 2.01 4.56
C ARG A 14 -3.34 3.12 3.99
N GLU A 15 -4.46 3.43 4.65
CA GLU A 15 -5.36 4.51 4.22
C GLU A 15 -4.66 5.88 4.19
N GLU A 16 -3.86 6.18 5.20
CA GLU A 16 -3.06 7.40 5.27
C GLU A 16 -2.05 7.50 4.11
N MET A 17 -1.32 6.43 3.83
CA MET A 17 -0.33 6.39 2.74
C MET A 17 -1.00 6.57 1.37
N ILE A 18 -2.16 5.95 1.14
CA ILE A 18 -2.93 6.13 -0.10
C ILE A 18 -3.33 7.60 -0.25
N LYS A 19 -3.89 8.19 0.80
CA LYS A 19 -4.32 9.58 0.77
C LYS A 19 -3.15 10.52 0.47
N LEU A 20 -2.02 10.35 1.16
CA LEU A 20 -0.81 11.14 0.91
C LEU A 20 -0.25 10.91 -0.51
N GLY A 21 -0.25 9.67 -0.99
CA GLY A 21 0.18 9.33 -2.34
C GLY A 21 -0.69 9.95 -3.43
N MET A 22 -2.00 10.07 -3.20
CA MET A 22 -2.93 10.76 -4.11
C MET A 22 -2.81 12.28 -4.03
N ASP A 23 -2.69 12.84 -2.81
CA ASP A 23 -2.69 14.28 -2.58
C ASP A 23 -1.35 14.93 -2.95
N LYS A 24 -0.24 14.26 -2.65
CA LYS A 24 1.13 14.83 -2.71
C LYS A 24 2.09 14.06 -3.61
N GLY A 25 1.66 12.90 -4.13
CA GLY A 25 2.50 12.01 -4.92
C GLY A 25 3.32 11.02 -4.07
N LEU A 26 3.73 9.92 -4.70
CA LEU A 26 4.45 8.82 -4.04
C LEU A 26 5.90 9.15 -3.69
N SER A 27 6.52 10.08 -4.41
CA SER A 27 7.91 10.50 -4.20
C SER A 27 8.07 11.63 -3.18
N CYS A 28 6.98 12.15 -2.63
CA CYS A 28 7.08 13.20 -1.62
C CYS A 28 7.58 12.62 -0.30
N HIS A 29 8.33 13.44 0.45
CA HIS A 29 8.96 13.01 1.70
C HIS A 29 7.96 12.43 2.71
N GLU A 30 6.75 13.00 2.78
CA GLU A 30 5.71 12.55 3.71
C GLU A 30 5.11 11.20 3.31
N THR A 31 4.91 10.94 2.01
CA THR A 31 4.44 9.63 1.53
C THR A 31 5.50 8.55 1.73
N ILE A 32 6.77 8.88 1.49
CA ILE A 32 7.90 7.96 1.75
C ILE A 32 8.02 7.65 3.24
N LYS A 33 7.87 8.66 4.11
CA LYS A 33 7.88 8.43 5.56
C LYS A 33 6.69 7.58 6.00
N CYS A 34 5.51 7.83 5.44
CA CYS A 34 4.31 7.04 5.72
C CYS A 34 4.50 5.57 5.30
N SER A 35 5.15 5.31 4.16
CA SER A 35 5.45 3.94 3.71
C SER A 35 6.45 3.22 4.63
N GLN A 36 7.46 3.92 5.13
CA GLN A 36 8.42 3.37 6.11
C GLN A 36 7.74 3.01 7.44
N GLU A 37 6.83 3.85 7.92
CA GLU A 37 6.07 3.59 9.14
C GLU A 37 5.11 2.41 8.95
N LEU A 38 4.48 2.29 7.79
CA LEU A 38 3.67 1.13 7.44
C LEU A 38 4.49 -0.15 7.36
N ASP A 39 5.68 -0.11 6.74
CA ASP A 39 6.59 -1.24 6.66
C ASP A 39 6.99 -1.76 8.04
N LYS A 40 7.28 -0.85 8.98
CA LYS A 40 7.56 -1.20 10.37
C LYS A 40 6.39 -1.96 11.02
N LEU A 41 5.17 -1.48 10.84
CA LEU A 41 3.98 -2.15 11.38
C LEU A 41 3.76 -3.54 10.79
N LEU A 42 4.03 -3.71 9.49
CA LEU A 42 3.98 -5.01 8.82
C LEU A 42 5.04 -5.97 9.36
N ASN A 43 6.26 -5.47 9.60
CA ASN A 43 7.32 -6.26 10.20
C ASN A 43 6.97 -6.68 11.63
N ASP A 44 6.47 -5.76 12.47
CA ASP A 44 6.02 -6.07 13.83
C ASP A 44 4.88 -7.12 13.83
N TYR A 45 3.95 -7.03 12.88
CA TYR A 45 2.89 -8.02 12.69
C TYR A 45 3.41 -9.38 12.23
N ASN A 46 4.38 -9.39 11.30
CA ASN A 46 5.05 -10.61 10.86
C ASN A 46 5.80 -11.29 12.01
N TYR A 47 6.49 -10.54 12.88
CA TYR A 47 7.14 -11.12 14.06
C TYR A 47 6.12 -11.81 14.98
N VAL A 48 5.00 -11.14 15.27
CA VAL A 48 3.92 -11.70 16.10
C VAL A 48 3.28 -12.93 15.44
N LEU A 49 3.12 -12.94 14.11
CA LEU A 49 2.62 -14.10 13.36
C LEU A 49 3.60 -15.28 13.38
N ILE A 50 4.89 -15.05 13.12
CA ILE A 50 5.93 -16.09 13.14
C ILE A 50 6.02 -16.73 14.53
N GLU A 51 5.89 -15.93 15.59
CA GLU A 51 5.83 -16.43 16.97
C GLU A 51 4.57 -17.27 17.25
N THR A 52 3.47 -17.06 16.51
CA THR A 52 2.17 -17.68 16.79
C THR A 52 1.77 -18.82 15.86
N LYS A 53 2.26 -18.89 14.61
CA LYS A 53 2.14 -20.04 13.66
C LYS A 53 2.87 -19.74 12.34
N GLN A 54 3.67 -20.70 11.84
CA GLN A 54 4.32 -20.68 10.52
C GLN A 54 3.33 -20.29 9.41
N THR A 55 3.40 -19.06 8.93
CA THR A 55 2.69 -18.59 7.73
C THR A 55 3.67 -17.75 6.93
N ASP A 56 3.79 -18.06 5.64
CA ASP A 56 4.84 -17.55 4.78
C ASP A 56 4.73 -16.04 4.62
N SER A 57 5.78 -15.34 5.05
CA SER A 57 5.93 -13.87 5.02
C SER A 57 5.64 -13.20 3.67
N LEU A 58 5.62 -13.96 2.57
CA LEU A 58 5.32 -13.47 1.22
C LEU A 58 3.85 -13.07 1.03
N ASP A 59 2.89 -13.73 1.70
CA ASP A 59 1.45 -13.54 1.41
C ASP A 59 0.93 -12.14 1.80
N VAL A 60 1.45 -11.57 2.89
CA VAL A 60 1.02 -10.26 3.41
C VAL A 60 1.48 -9.12 2.49
N TYR A 61 2.71 -9.21 1.95
CA TYR A 61 3.23 -8.24 0.99
C TYR A 61 2.51 -8.36 -0.37
N HIS A 62 2.19 -9.58 -0.80
CA HIS A 62 1.46 -9.80 -2.05
C HIS A 62 0.09 -9.11 -2.04
N GLU A 63 -0.67 -9.22 -0.96
CA GLU A 63 -1.97 -8.56 -0.85
C GLU A 63 -1.85 -7.03 -0.92
N PHE A 64 -0.85 -6.46 -0.23
CA PHE A 64 -0.60 -5.03 -0.24
C PHE A 64 -0.18 -4.51 -1.63
N LEU A 65 0.72 -5.23 -2.32
CA LEU A 65 1.16 -4.88 -3.67
C LEU A 65 0.01 -4.94 -4.68
N ILE A 66 -0.85 -5.95 -4.58
CA ILE A 66 -2.07 -6.07 -5.41
C ILE A 66 -3.00 -4.89 -5.14
N PHE A 67 -3.16 -4.50 -3.88
CA PHE A 67 -4.00 -3.37 -3.50
C PHE A 67 -3.45 -2.03 -4.02
N LEU A 68 -2.14 -1.79 -3.89
CA LEU A 68 -1.48 -0.60 -4.43
C LEU A 68 -1.60 -0.53 -5.95
N GLN A 69 -1.34 -1.65 -6.64
CA GLN A 69 -1.55 -1.74 -8.08
C GLN A 69 -2.99 -1.37 -8.44
N LYS A 70 -4.00 -2.00 -7.83
CA LYS A 70 -5.42 -1.69 -8.09
C LYS A 70 -5.74 -0.21 -7.90
N SER A 71 -5.23 0.41 -6.84
CA SER A 71 -5.47 1.83 -6.53
C SER A 71 -4.80 2.76 -7.55
N ILE A 72 -3.55 2.47 -7.93
CA ILE A 72 -2.78 3.23 -8.91
C ILE A 72 -3.38 3.07 -10.32
N PHE A 73 -3.72 1.85 -10.74
CA PHE A 73 -4.35 1.57 -12.03
C PHE A 73 -5.75 2.19 -12.15
N LYS A 74 -6.53 2.28 -11.06
CA LYS A 74 -7.82 2.96 -11.05
C LYS A 74 -7.69 4.47 -11.32
N SER A 75 -6.67 5.11 -10.76
CA SER A 75 -6.38 6.54 -11.02
C SER A 75 -5.78 6.77 -12.42
N LEU A 76 -4.94 5.86 -12.93
CA LEU A 76 -4.35 5.97 -14.27
C LEU A 76 -5.37 5.72 -15.40
N ARG A 77 -6.41 4.90 -15.18
CA ARG A 77 -7.47 4.63 -16.18
C ARG A 77 -8.28 5.87 -16.57
N ILE A 78 -8.31 6.92 -15.74
CA ILE A 78 -9.00 8.19 -16.05
C ILE A 78 -8.16 9.08 -16.99
N SER A 79 -6.82 8.95 -16.99
CA SER A 79 -5.93 9.83 -17.75
C SER A 79 -5.66 9.34 -19.19
N TYR A 80 -5.55 8.02 -19.40
CA TYR A 80 -5.21 7.50 -20.74
C TYR A 80 -6.35 7.57 -21.77
N GLY A 81 -7.60 7.72 -21.34
CA GLY A 81 -8.76 7.82 -22.24
C GLY A 81 -8.89 9.17 -22.97
N SER A 82 -8.28 10.23 -22.44
CA SER A 82 -8.33 11.59 -23.02
C SER A 82 -7.03 12.01 -23.70
N ILE A 83 -5.96 11.20 -23.63
CA ILE A 83 -4.63 11.55 -24.17
C ILE A 83 -4.26 10.74 -25.42
N PHE A 84 -4.78 9.52 -25.61
CA PHE A 84 -4.47 8.68 -26.78
C PHE A 84 -5.52 8.73 -27.91
N SER A 85 -5.99 9.92 -28.27
CA SER A 85 -6.59 10.14 -29.59
C SER A 85 -5.59 10.89 -30.46
N TYR A 86 -4.73 10.14 -31.17
CA TYR A 86 -3.97 10.61 -32.32
C TYR A 86 -4.24 9.68 -33.51
N PRO A 87 -4.17 10.21 -34.74
CA PRO A 87 -4.89 9.71 -35.90
C PRO A 87 -4.25 8.45 -36.51
N PRO A 88 -5.01 7.68 -37.31
CA PRO A 88 -4.48 6.51 -37.99
C PRO A 88 -3.52 6.95 -39.10
N VAL A 89 -2.40 6.23 -39.24
CA VAL A 89 -1.51 6.26 -40.41
C VAL A 89 -2.07 5.29 -41.45
#